data_AF-A0A3L8ACU7-F1
#
_entry.id   AF-A0A3L8ACU7-F1
#
_cell.length_a   1.000
_cell.length_b   1.000
_cell.length_c   1.000
_cell.angle_alpha   90.00
_cell.angle_beta   90.00
_cell.angle_gamma   90.00
#
_symmetry.space_group_name_H-M   'P 1'
#
loop_
_entity.id
_entity.type
_entity.pdbx_description
1 polymer ?
#
loop_
_entity_poly.entity_id
_entity_poly.type
_entity_poly.pdbx_seq_one_letter_code
_entity_poly.pdbx_strand_id
1 'polypeptide(L)'
;MMFEIDFKRLIVLLLPSWLRRPLIFGLLRAGAVGVERVYGEFTNARAGHIFRLTHNGQVCYLRGVLNHYFGNGFKIGSMKQEGEWLYAVTESGEQIPVTVGEPGPGVPVVYSEQMLNMAQNDFIVFVPARAWAKLAEIKAMVDKYKLITKRAHYVKTGNPIVIGRNPFTSEIIPITRKK
;
A
#
# COMPACT_ATOMS: atom_id res chain seq x y z
N MET A 1 27.07 -6.29 1.16
CA MET A 1 27.15 -6.31 2.63
C MET A 1 28.37 -5.52 3.08
N MET A 2 28.39 -4.19 2.83
CA MET A 2 29.59 -3.33 3.04
C MET A 2 29.66 -2.72 4.45
N PHE A 3 28.55 -2.73 5.20
CA PHE A 3 28.39 -2.03 6.47
C PHE A 3 27.88 -2.99 7.54
N GLU A 4 28.52 -4.14 7.69
CA GLU A 4 28.24 -5.07 8.77
C GLU A 4 29.51 -5.18 9.60
N ILE A 5 29.60 -4.35 10.65
CA ILE A 5 30.80 -4.20 11.48
C ILE A 5 30.53 -4.79 12.85
N ASP A 6 31.33 -5.79 13.23
CA ASP A 6 31.38 -6.29 14.60
C ASP A 6 32.43 -5.49 15.39
N PHE A 7 31.96 -4.56 16.22
CA PHE A 7 32.83 -3.70 17.02
C PHE A 7 33.65 -4.45 18.06
N LYS A 8 33.15 -5.58 18.59
CA LYS A 8 33.93 -6.40 19.54
C LYS A 8 35.15 -6.99 18.84
N ARG A 9 34.94 -7.52 17.65
CA ARG A 9 36.01 -8.08 16.82
C ARG A 9 36.98 -6.98 16.35
N LEU A 10 36.46 -5.81 15.98
CA LEU A 10 37.25 -4.66 15.57
C LEU A 10 38.20 -4.18 16.68
N ILE A 11 37.71 -4.08 17.92
CA ILE A 11 38.53 -3.73 19.08
C ILE A 11 39.67 -4.74 19.23
N VAL A 12 39.38 -6.05 19.23
CA VAL A 12 40.44 -7.09 19.39
C VAL A 12 41.47 -7.06 18.25
N LEU A 13 41.05 -6.79 17.01
CA LEU A 13 41.93 -6.67 15.85
C LEU A 13 42.88 -5.47 15.96
N LEU A 14 42.39 -4.35 16.50
CA LEU A 14 43.18 -3.13 16.70
C LEU A 14 44.13 -3.23 17.90
N LEU A 15 43.87 -4.13 18.86
CA LEU A 15 44.76 -4.33 20.00
C LEU A 15 45.97 -5.20 19.64
N PRO A 16 47.21 -4.69 19.85
CA PRO A 16 48.42 -5.51 19.82
C PRO A 16 48.31 -6.66 20.83
N SER A 17 48.95 -7.79 20.54
CA SER A 17 48.92 -9.00 21.36
C SER A 17 49.26 -8.77 22.83
N TRP A 18 50.16 -7.84 23.15
CA TRP A 18 50.56 -7.51 24.52
C TRP A 18 49.51 -6.75 25.34
N LEU A 19 48.59 -6.01 24.69
CA LEU A 19 47.56 -5.22 25.36
C LEU A 19 46.22 -5.97 25.51
N ARG A 20 46.10 -7.22 25.04
CA ARG A 20 44.88 -8.04 25.11
C ARG A 20 44.60 -8.60 26.50
N ARG A 21 44.59 -7.73 27.52
CA ARG A 21 44.18 -8.06 28.88
C ARG A 21 42.68 -7.78 29.05
N PRO A 22 41.96 -8.57 29.86
CA PRO A 22 40.51 -8.45 30.01
C PRO A 22 40.06 -7.07 30.52
N LEU A 23 40.84 -6.41 31.38
CA LEU A 23 40.53 -5.08 31.90
C LEU A 23 40.59 -3.98 30.83
N ILE A 24 41.66 -3.96 30.02
CA ILE A 24 41.83 -2.98 28.94
C ILE A 24 40.75 -3.17 27.88
N PHE A 25 40.44 -4.42 27.55
CA PHE A 25 39.34 -4.75 26.63
C PHE A 25 37.99 -4.26 27.17
N GLY A 26 37.71 -4.46 28.46
CA GLY A 26 36.49 -3.98 29.09
C GLY A 26 36.33 -2.46 29.04
N LEU A 27 37.40 -1.72 29.31
CA LEU A 27 37.42 -0.26 29.25
C LEU A 27 37.17 0.26 27.83
N LEU A 28 37.86 -0.30 26.84
CA LEU A 28 37.68 0.08 25.43
C LEU A 28 36.29 -0.29 24.92
N ARG A 29 35.75 -1.43 25.36
CA ARG A 29 34.37 -1.82 25.06
C ARG A 29 33.38 -0.83 25.65
N ALA A 30 33.56 -0.40 26.90
CA ALA A 30 32.71 0.61 27.53
C ALA A 30 32.73 1.93 26.75
N GLY A 31 33.90 2.38 26.29
CA GLY A 31 34.02 3.56 25.42
C GLY A 31 33.38 3.38 24.04
N ALA A 32 33.43 2.18 23.48
CA ALA A 32 32.84 1.87 22.18
C ALA A 32 31.31 1.77 22.19
N VAL A 33 30.65 1.64 23.35
CA VAL A 33 29.18 1.58 23.45
C VAL A 33 28.51 2.78 22.78
N GLY A 34 29.07 3.98 22.94
CA GLY A 34 28.54 5.19 22.29
C GLY A 34 28.59 5.10 20.77
N VAL A 35 29.69 4.55 20.23
CA VAL A 35 29.87 4.33 18.78
C VAL A 35 28.92 3.25 18.28
N GLU A 36 28.77 2.15 19.02
CA GLU A 36 27.81 1.08 18.70
C GLU A 36 26.37 1.63 18.62
N ARG A 37 25.98 2.51 19.55
CA ARG A 37 24.65 3.15 19.54
C ARG A 37 24.44 4.01 18.28
N VAL A 38 25.37 4.92 18.00
CA VAL A 38 25.30 5.80 16.82
C VAL A 38 25.31 4.99 15.52
N TYR A 39 26.09 3.91 15.49
CA TYR A 39 26.12 3.01 14.35
C TYR A 39 24.79 2.25 14.15
N GLY A 40 24.16 1.83 15.25
CA GLY A 40 22.82 1.25 15.22
C GLY A 40 21.79 2.23 14.65
N GLU A 41 21.80 3.48 15.12
CA GLU A 41 20.95 4.56 14.60
C GLU A 41 21.19 4.82 13.10
N PHE A 42 22.45 4.89 12.69
CA PHE A 42 22.82 5.04 11.28
C PHE A 42 22.31 3.87 10.42
N THR A 43 22.50 2.64 10.88
CA THR A 43 22.06 1.43 10.17
C THR A 43 20.55 1.41 10.00
N ASN A 44 19.81 1.76 11.04
CA ASN A 44 18.35 1.86 11.02
C ASN A 44 17.88 2.96 10.06
N ALA A 45 18.47 4.16 10.14
CA ALA A 45 18.15 5.26 9.24
C ALA A 45 18.41 4.88 7.78
N ARG A 46 19.56 4.26 7.52
CA ARG A 46 19.94 3.77 6.19
C ARG A 46 18.96 2.73 5.66
N ALA A 47 18.58 1.74 6.47
CA ALA A 47 17.56 0.76 6.10
C ALA A 47 16.23 1.42 5.73
N GLY A 48 15.80 2.42 6.52
CA GLY A 48 14.61 3.23 6.23
C GLY A 48 14.71 4.03 4.91
N HIS A 49 15.87 4.62 4.64
CA HIS A 49 16.12 5.33 3.38
C HIS A 49 16.13 4.39 2.17
N ILE A 50 16.79 3.23 2.27
CA ILE A 50 16.80 2.20 1.22
C ILE A 50 15.37 1.71 0.95
N PHE A 51 14.59 1.46 2.01
CA PHE A 51 13.18 1.10 1.87
C PHE A 51 12.40 2.19 1.11
N ARG A 52 12.62 3.46 1.43
CA ARG A 52 11.97 4.58 0.72
C ARG A 52 12.40 4.70 -0.75
N LEU A 53 13.66 4.43 -1.07
CA LEU A 53 14.18 4.51 -2.44
C LEU A 53 13.70 3.34 -3.32
N THR A 54 13.53 2.16 -2.72
CA THR A 54 13.07 0.96 -3.42
C THR A 54 11.57 0.94 -3.65
N HIS A 55 10.79 1.60 -2.78
CA HIS A 55 9.34 1.67 -2.89
C HIS A 55 8.91 3.01 -3.49
N ASN A 56 8.47 2.98 -4.74
CA ASN A 56 7.93 4.14 -5.45
C ASN A 56 6.37 4.12 -5.48
N GLY A 57 5.76 5.07 -6.19
CA GLY A 57 4.31 5.16 -6.36
C GLY A 57 3.68 4.12 -7.29
N GLN A 58 4.41 3.11 -7.77
CA GLN A 58 3.83 2.03 -8.57
C GLN A 58 2.93 1.14 -7.69
N VAL A 59 1.86 0.61 -8.30
CA VAL A 59 0.79 -0.14 -7.63
C VAL A 59 1.31 -1.29 -6.75
N CYS A 60 2.27 -2.07 -7.25
CA CYS A 60 2.82 -3.21 -6.51
C CYS A 60 3.58 -2.76 -5.26
N TYR A 61 4.45 -1.75 -5.41
CA TYR A 61 5.27 -1.24 -4.30
C TYR A 61 4.44 -0.47 -3.28
N LEU A 62 3.51 0.39 -3.71
CA LEU A 62 2.59 1.09 -2.80
C LEU A 62 1.75 0.11 -1.99
N ARG A 63 1.25 -0.96 -2.62
CA ARG A 63 0.55 -2.05 -1.92
C ARG A 63 1.48 -2.78 -0.94
N GLY A 64 2.72 -3.04 -1.34
CA GLY A 64 3.74 -3.64 -0.48
C GLY A 64 4.00 -2.81 0.78
N VAL A 65 4.17 -1.49 0.63
CA VAL A 65 4.33 -0.55 1.75
C VAL A 65 3.12 -0.62 2.69
N LEU A 66 1.89 -0.53 2.16
CA LEU A 66 0.69 -0.58 3.00
C LEU A 66 0.58 -1.91 3.76
N ASN A 67 0.87 -3.03 3.10
CA ASN A 67 0.85 -4.34 3.75
C ASN A 67 1.92 -4.48 4.83
N HIS A 68 3.11 -3.89 4.62
CA HIS A 68 4.20 -3.92 5.59
C HIS A 68 3.84 -3.20 6.89
N TYR A 69 3.16 -2.05 6.83
CA TYR A 69 2.84 -1.24 8.01
C TYR A 69 1.50 -1.59 8.67
N PHE A 70 0.47 -1.93 7.88
CA PHE A 70 -0.91 -2.10 8.36
C PHE A 70 -1.42 -3.55 8.27
N GLY A 71 -0.58 -4.47 7.77
CA GLY A 71 -0.91 -5.87 7.54
C GLY A 71 -1.61 -6.11 6.20
N ASN A 72 -1.78 -7.38 5.85
CA ASN A 72 -2.24 -7.81 4.52
C ASN A 72 -3.68 -7.38 4.15
N GLY A 73 -4.04 -7.47 2.88
CA GLY A 73 -5.43 -7.33 2.40
C GLY A 73 -5.73 -6.00 1.71
N PHE A 74 -4.76 -5.11 1.58
CA PHE A 74 -4.91 -3.93 0.72
C PHE A 74 -4.95 -4.35 -0.75
N LYS A 75 -5.90 -3.79 -1.49
CA LYS A 75 -5.95 -3.89 -2.95
C LYS A 75 -5.96 -2.49 -3.54
N ILE A 76 -5.34 -2.31 -4.68
CA ILE A 76 -5.32 -1.05 -5.41
C ILE A 76 -5.87 -1.34 -6.79
N GLY A 77 -6.97 -0.68 -7.15
CA GLY A 77 -7.61 -0.78 -8.45
C GLY A 77 -7.33 0.46 -9.28
N SER A 78 -7.10 0.28 -10.58
CA SER A 78 -7.23 1.37 -11.54
C SER A 78 -8.71 1.60 -11.79
N MET A 79 -9.13 2.86 -11.78
CA MET A 79 -10.49 3.17 -12.19
C MET A 79 -10.52 3.21 -13.71
N LYS A 80 -11.38 2.40 -14.31
CA LYS A 80 -11.84 2.65 -15.68
C LYS A 80 -13.17 3.39 -15.55
N GLN A 81 -13.43 4.35 -16.42
CA GLN A 81 -14.78 4.88 -16.61
C GLN A 81 -15.64 3.77 -17.22
N GLU A 82 -16.06 2.82 -16.41
CA GLU A 82 -17.14 1.89 -16.72
C GLU A 82 -18.32 2.36 -15.87
N GLY A 83 -19.36 2.86 -16.52
CA GLY A 83 -20.57 3.26 -15.81
C GLY A 83 -21.26 2.06 -15.23
N GLU A 84 -21.43 2.04 -13.91
CA GLU A 84 -22.31 1.08 -13.25
C GLU A 84 -23.72 1.65 -13.14
N TRP A 85 -24.72 0.76 -13.29
CA TRP A 85 -26.13 1.07 -13.10
C TRP A 85 -26.40 1.41 -11.63
N LEU A 86 -27.12 2.51 -11.39
CA LEU A 86 -27.60 2.88 -10.05
C LEU A 86 -28.88 2.09 -9.72
N TYR A 87 -28.90 1.47 -8.53
CA TYR A 87 -30.08 0.81 -7.96
C TYR A 87 -30.58 1.58 -6.74
N ALA A 88 -31.88 1.77 -6.63
CA ALA A 88 -32.53 2.18 -5.40
C ALA A 88 -32.73 0.93 -4.51
N VAL A 89 -32.42 1.06 -3.22
CA VAL A 89 -32.63 -0.01 -2.25
C VAL A 89 -33.90 0.32 -1.46
N THR A 90 -34.87 -0.59 -1.48
CA THR A 90 -36.10 -0.48 -0.69
C THR A 90 -35.84 -0.80 0.79
N GLU A 91 -36.77 -0.44 1.68
CA GLU A 91 -36.68 -0.78 3.11
C GLU A 91 -36.61 -2.30 3.38
N SER A 92 -37.10 -3.12 2.43
CA SER A 92 -37.00 -4.59 2.42
C SER A 92 -35.67 -5.12 1.87
N GLY A 93 -34.77 -4.27 1.40
CA GLY A 93 -33.44 -4.65 0.86
C GLY A 93 -33.45 -5.07 -0.61
N GLU A 94 -34.57 -4.94 -1.30
CA GLU A 94 -34.69 -5.27 -2.72
C GLU A 94 -34.10 -4.15 -3.59
N GLN A 95 -33.23 -4.51 -4.53
CA GLN A 95 -32.55 -3.58 -5.44
C GLN A 95 -33.41 -3.36 -6.68
N ILE A 96 -33.99 -2.17 -6.80
CA ILE A 96 -34.81 -1.77 -7.95
C ILE A 96 -33.96 -0.83 -8.83
N PRO A 97 -33.81 -1.10 -10.14
CA PRO A 97 -33.07 -0.19 -11.02
C PRO A 97 -33.75 1.18 -11.06
N VAL A 98 -32.97 2.25 -10.91
CA VAL A 98 -33.50 3.64 -10.87
C VAL A 98 -34.05 4.08 -12.23
N THR A 99 -33.64 3.41 -13.30
CA THR A 99 -34.14 3.65 -14.66
C THR A 99 -34.80 2.41 -15.25
N VAL A 100 -35.93 2.63 -15.94
CA VAL A 100 -36.53 1.67 -16.86
C VAL A 100 -36.18 2.18 -18.26
N GLY A 101 -35.55 1.33 -19.08
CA GLY A 101 -35.24 1.71 -20.45
C GLY A 101 -36.51 1.96 -21.25
N GLU A 102 -36.67 3.15 -21.84
CA GLU A 102 -37.65 3.34 -22.90
C GLU A 102 -37.18 2.61 -24.17
N PRO A 103 -38.09 2.04 -24.97
CA PRO A 103 -37.74 1.40 -26.24
C PRO A 103 -37.28 2.45 -27.25
N GLY A 104 -35.98 2.76 -27.26
CA GLY A 104 -35.34 3.71 -28.17
C GLY A 104 -33.80 3.63 -28.11
N PRO A 105 -33.06 4.14 -29.12
CA PRO A 105 -31.62 3.93 -29.29
C PRO A 105 -30.73 4.79 -28.37
N GLY A 106 -31.18 5.11 -27.15
CA GLY A 106 -30.46 5.98 -26.23
C GLY A 106 -31.08 5.98 -24.85
N VAL A 107 -30.88 4.89 -24.10
CA VAL A 107 -31.20 4.87 -22.67
C VAL A 107 -30.22 5.82 -21.96
N PRO A 108 -30.67 6.85 -21.22
CA PRO A 108 -29.77 7.69 -20.45
C PRO A 108 -29.15 6.85 -19.32
N VAL A 109 -27.85 6.62 -19.40
CA VAL A 109 -27.08 5.96 -18.34
C VAL A 109 -26.96 6.96 -17.19
N VAL A 110 -27.58 6.66 -16.06
CA VAL A 110 -27.43 7.47 -14.85
C VAL A 110 -26.16 7.02 -14.17
N TYR A 111 -25.13 7.86 -14.24
CA TYR A 111 -23.88 7.63 -13.57
C TYR A 111 -23.86 8.38 -12.24
N SER A 112 -23.06 7.91 -11.28
CA SER A 112 -22.76 8.73 -10.12
C SER A 112 -21.90 9.93 -10.54
N GLU A 113 -22.32 11.15 -10.19
CA GLU A 113 -21.56 12.37 -10.48
C GLU A 113 -20.13 12.30 -9.94
N GLN A 114 -19.95 11.61 -8.81
CA GLN A 114 -18.64 11.40 -8.18
C GLN A 114 -17.70 10.58 -9.07
N MET A 115 -18.20 9.56 -9.76
CA MET A 115 -17.37 8.77 -10.70
C MET A 115 -17.20 9.45 -12.05
N LEU A 116 -18.19 10.23 -12.52
CA LEU A 116 -18.06 11.02 -13.75
C LEU A 116 -17.03 12.16 -13.61
N ASN A 117 -16.99 12.80 -12.45
CA ASN A 117 -16.05 13.89 -12.15
C ASN A 117 -14.65 13.41 -11.74
N MET A 118 -14.45 12.09 -11.59
CA MET A 118 -13.13 11.53 -11.30
C MET A 118 -12.27 11.52 -12.57
N ALA A 119 -11.07 12.08 -12.46
CA ALA A 119 -10.16 12.17 -13.58
C ALA A 119 -9.60 10.77 -13.91
N GLN A 120 -9.31 10.52 -15.18
CA GLN A 120 -8.71 9.25 -15.68
C GLN A 120 -7.40 8.86 -14.96
N ASN A 121 -6.76 9.81 -14.25
CA ASN A 121 -5.52 9.60 -13.51
C ASN A 121 -5.71 9.10 -12.07
N ASP A 122 -6.94 8.99 -11.58
CA ASP A 122 -7.25 8.64 -10.19
C ASP A 122 -7.26 7.11 -9.97
N PHE A 123 -7.05 6.69 -8.73
CA PHE A 123 -7.03 5.27 -8.35
C PHE A 123 -7.74 5.02 -7.02
N ILE A 124 -8.21 3.78 -6.85
CA ILE A 124 -8.99 3.35 -5.68
C ILE A 124 -8.12 2.44 -4.82
N VAL A 125 -8.07 2.75 -3.52
CA VAL A 125 -7.44 1.95 -2.48
C VAL A 125 -8.53 1.27 -1.66
N PHE A 126 -8.56 -0.05 -1.75
CA PHE A 126 -9.43 -0.90 -0.95
C PHE A 126 -8.77 -1.17 0.41
N VAL A 127 -9.36 -0.62 1.46
CA VAL A 127 -8.84 -0.67 2.83
C VAL A 127 -9.60 -1.73 3.63
N PRO A 128 -8.91 -2.76 4.18
CA PRO A 128 -9.52 -3.74 5.08
C PRO A 128 -10.25 -3.09 6.26
N ALA A 129 -11.42 -3.61 6.65
CA ALA A 129 -12.19 -3.09 7.78
C ALA A 129 -11.37 -2.94 9.07
N ARG A 130 -10.44 -3.86 9.33
CA ARG A 130 -9.50 -3.81 10.47
C ARG A 130 -8.58 -2.59 10.48
N ALA A 131 -8.22 -2.09 9.31
CA ALA A 131 -7.29 -0.97 9.13
C ALA A 131 -8.04 0.37 8.97
N TRP A 132 -9.36 0.35 8.89
CA TRP A 132 -10.19 1.54 8.66
C TRP A 132 -10.08 2.57 9.79
N ALA A 133 -9.87 2.13 11.03
CA ALA A 133 -9.66 3.02 12.18
C ALA A 133 -8.43 3.94 12.00
N LYS A 134 -7.44 3.51 11.22
CA LYS A 134 -6.18 4.24 10.96
C LYS A 134 -6.17 4.95 9.60
N LEU A 135 -7.34 5.36 9.09
CA LEU A 135 -7.47 5.95 7.76
C LEU A 135 -6.59 7.21 7.57
N ALA A 136 -6.44 8.04 8.61
CA ALA A 136 -5.59 9.22 8.55
C ALA A 136 -4.10 8.86 8.29
N GLU A 137 -3.58 7.84 8.97
CA GLU A 137 -2.21 7.35 8.78
C GLU A 137 -2.04 6.74 7.38
N ILE A 138 -3.02 5.94 6.94
CA ILE A 138 -3.02 5.35 5.59
C ILE A 138 -3.01 6.45 4.53
N LYS A 139 -3.81 7.50 4.70
CA LYS A 139 -3.87 8.64 3.78
C LYS A 139 -2.53 9.37 3.72
N ALA A 140 -1.92 9.65 4.87
CA ALA A 140 -0.60 10.27 4.94
C ALA A 140 0.48 9.40 4.28
N MET A 141 0.40 8.08 4.45
CA MET A 141 1.34 7.15 3.82
C MET A 141 1.16 7.13 2.30
N VAL A 142 -0.07 7.04 1.80
CA VAL A 142 -0.32 7.07 0.35
C VAL A 142 0.10 8.39 -0.25
N ASP A 143 -0.17 9.51 0.43
CA ASP A 143 0.23 10.86 -0.03
C ASP A 143 1.75 11.01 -0.16
N LYS A 144 2.50 10.38 0.74
CA LYS A 144 3.97 10.37 0.73
C LYS A 144 4.59 9.67 -0.49
N TYR A 145 3.96 8.62 -1.01
CA TYR A 145 4.51 7.78 -2.09
C TYR A 145 3.81 7.97 -3.44
N LYS A 146 2.58 8.49 -3.47
CA LYS A 146 1.87 8.74 -4.72
C LYS A 146 2.51 9.88 -5.51
N LEU A 147 2.25 9.89 -6.81
CA LEU A 147 2.57 11.05 -7.64
C LEU A 147 1.64 12.21 -7.29
N ILE A 148 2.17 13.44 -7.29
CA ILE A 148 1.43 14.67 -6.95
C ILE A 148 0.18 14.84 -7.82
N THR A 149 0.23 14.40 -9.08
CA THR A 149 -0.86 14.51 -10.05
C THR A 149 -1.99 13.50 -9.84
N LYS A 150 -1.79 12.44 -9.05
CA LYS A 150 -2.78 11.37 -8.86
C LYS A 150 -3.55 11.58 -7.55
N ARG A 151 -4.88 11.39 -7.61
CA ARG A 151 -5.73 11.37 -6.41
C ARG A 151 -6.09 9.93 -6.05
N ALA A 152 -6.14 9.69 -4.74
CA ALA A 152 -6.43 8.38 -4.17
C ALA A 152 -7.79 8.43 -3.48
N HIS A 153 -8.66 7.51 -3.85
CA HIS A 153 -9.99 7.33 -3.25
C HIS A 153 -9.98 6.07 -2.40
N TYR A 154 -10.60 6.13 -1.22
CA TYR A 154 -10.53 5.04 -0.24
C TYR A 154 -11.90 4.39 -0.10
N VAL A 155 -11.95 3.08 -0.27
CA VAL A 155 -13.18 2.28 -0.10
C VAL A 155 -12.94 1.19 0.93
N LYS A 156 -13.92 0.97 1.81
CA LYS A 156 -13.83 -0.06 2.85
C LYS A 156 -14.09 -1.44 2.25
N THR A 157 -13.10 -2.33 2.33
CA THR A 157 -13.25 -3.76 2.04
C THR A 157 -14.11 -4.37 3.14
N GLY A 158 -15.39 -4.56 2.82
CA GLY A 158 -16.44 -4.98 3.76
C GLY A 158 -17.84 -4.83 3.15
N ASN A 159 -18.01 -3.87 2.24
CA ASN A 159 -19.00 -4.01 1.19
C ASN A 159 -18.32 -4.76 0.03
N PRO A 160 -18.85 -5.89 -0.43
CA PRO A 160 -18.56 -6.28 -1.79
C PRO A 160 -19.09 -5.12 -2.64
N ILE A 161 -18.21 -4.34 -3.26
CA ILE A 161 -18.59 -3.86 -4.57
C ILE A 161 -18.66 -5.17 -5.35
N VAL A 162 -19.88 -5.66 -5.53
CA VAL A 162 -20.16 -6.73 -6.47
C VAL A 162 -19.73 -6.12 -7.79
N ILE A 163 -18.48 -6.37 -8.20
CA ILE A 163 -18.08 -6.21 -9.59
C ILE A 163 -19.10 -7.09 -10.31
N GLY A 164 -20.03 -6.42 -10.99
CA GLY A 164 -21.27 -7.02 -11.47
C GLY A 164 -21.02 -8.42 -12.00
N ARG A 165 -21.49 -9.41 -11.25
CA ARG A 165 -21.78 -10.69 -11.85
C ARG A 165 -22.98 -10.38 -12.74
N ASN A 166 -22.78 -10.24 -14.05
CA ASN A 166 -23.88 -10.10 -15.00
C ASN A 166 -24.88 -11.23 -14.69
N PRO A 167 -26.11 -10.92 -14.25
CA PRO A 167 -27.09 -11.96 -13.93
C PRO A 167 -27.59 -12.71 -15.17
N PHE A 168 -27.14 -12.30 -16.37
CA PHE A 168 -27.56 -12.85 -17.67
C PHE A 168 -26.47 -13.57 -18.47
N THR A 169 -25.27 -13.82 -17.91
CA THR A 169 -24.25 -14.60 -18.64
C THR A 169 -23.48 -15.53 -17.72
N SER A 170 -23.79 -16.83 -17.80
CA SER A 170 -23.09 -17.92 -17.11
C SER A 170 -21.90 -18.45 -17.92
N GLU A 171 -21.11 -17.58 -18.56
CA GLU A 171 -19.93 -18.01 -19.31
C GLU A 171 -18.65 -17.37 -18.75
N ILE A 172 -17.73 -18.26 -18.36
CA ILE A 172 -16.34 -17.95 -18.03
C ILE A 172 -15.67 -17.54 -19.35
N ILE A 173 -15.30 -16.27 -19.52
CA ILE A 173 -14.48 -15.84 -20.66
C ILE A 173 -13.04 -16.36 -20.43
N PRO A 174 -12.52 -17.28 -21.26
CA PRO A 174 -11.16 -17.78 -21.11
C PRO A 174 -10.15 -16.70 -21.52
N ILE A 175 -9.10 -16.53 -20.72
CA ILE A 175 -7.98 -15.64 -21.02
C ILE A 175 -7.17 -16.26 -22.17
N THR A 176 -7.43 -15.84 -23.40
CA THR A 176 -6.49 -16.10 -24.51
C THR A 176 -5.30 -15.17 -24.41
N ARG A 177 -4.16 -15.70 -23.96
CA ARG A 177 -2.83 -15.10 -24.17
C ARG A 177 -2.59 -14.99 -25.68
N LYS A 178 -2.49 -13.77 -26.22
CA LYS A 178 -1.80 -13.57 -27.50
C LYS A 178 -0.30 -13.79 -27.28
N LYS A 179 0.29 -14.67 -28.10
CA LYS A 179 1.74 -14.78 -28.32
C LYS A 179 2.27 -13.48 -28.93
#